data_AF-A0A8X8AUI9-F1
#
_entry.id   AF-A0A8X8AUI9-F1
#
_cell.length_a   1.000
_cell.length_b   1.000
_cell.length_c   1.000
_cell.angle_alpha   90.00
_cell.angle_beta   90.00
_cell.angle_gamma   90.00
#
_symmetry.space_group_name_H-M   'P 1'
#
loop_
_entity.id
_entity.type
_entity.pdbx_description
1 polymer ?
#
loop_
_entity_poly.entity_id
_entity_poly.type
_entity_poly.pdbx_seq_one_letter_code
_entity_poly.pdbx_strand_id
1 'polypeptide(L)'
;MEEPKAAGRMVCSSSVAHWSEIVELLRNEYPSYQLENKRGNKEGDNSPHSMDTRKIRELGFASINSLPETFDDCIRSFQEKGLF
;
A
#
# COMPACT_ATOMS: atom_id res chain seq x y z
N MET A 1 -22.02 6.96 3.13
CA MET A 1 -22.83 7.60 4.18
C MET A 1 -21.89 7.90 5.33
N GLU A 2 -21.94 9.10 5.89
CA GLU A 2 -21.09 9.49 7.01
C GLU A 2 -21.60 8.85 8.31
N GLU A 3 -20.70 8.47 9.22
CA GLU A 3 -21.07 7.78 10.47
C GLU A 3 -21.07 8.79 11.65
N PRO A 4 -22.24 9.12 12.23
CA PRO A 4 -22.34 10.12 13.29
C PRO A 4 -21.66 9.71 14.60
N LYS A 5 -21.38 8.42 14.81
CA LYS A 5 -20.66 7.93 15.99
C LYS A 5 -19.13 8.05 15.85
N ALA A 6 -18.62 8.48 14.69
CA ALA A 6 -17.19 8.63 14.49
C ALA A 6 -16.62 9.71 15.42
N ALA A 7 -15.69 9.32 16.30
CA ALA A 7 -15.08 10.23 17.27
C ALA A 7 -13.60 9.94 17.50
N GLY A 8 -12.82 11.00 17.74
CA GLY A 8 -11.37 10.91 17.97
C GLY A 8 -10.58 10.44 16.74
N ARG A 9 -9.38 9.89 16.96
CA ARG A 9 -8.49 9.41 15.89
C ARG A 9 -8.80 7.96 15.50
N MET A 10 -8.59 7.63 14.23
CA MET A 10 -8.75 6.29 13.66
C MET A 10 -7.58 6.02 12.73
N VAL A 11 -7.07 4.79 12.75
CA VAL A 11 -6.04 4.35 11.82
C VAL A 11 -6.74 3.77 10.59
N CYS A 12 -6.35 4.25 9.41
CA CYS A 12 -6.81 3.77 8.11
C CYS A 12 -5.58 3.31 7.33
N SER A 13 -5.24 2.02 7.44
CA SER A 13 -4.11 1.39 6.76
C SER A 13 -4.47 -0.05 6.40
N SER A 14 -4.01 -0.53 5.24
CA SER A 14 -4.19 -1.93 4.84
C SER A 14 -3.06 -2.79 5.41
N SER A 15 -2.43 -3.62 4.57
CA SER A 15 -1.29 -4.44 4.95
C SER A 15 0.01 -3.64 4.97
N VAL A 16 0.86 -3.93 5.95
CA VAL A 16 2.24 -3.45 5.98
C VAL A 16 3.10 -4.42 5.16
N ALA A 17 3.99 -3.88 4.33
CA ALA A 17 4.96 -4.66 3.58
C ALA A 17 6.33 -3.97 3.63
N HIS A 18 7.38 -4.74 3.72
CA HIS A 18 8.74 -4.25 3.58
C HIS A 18 9.01 -3.83 2.12
N TRP A 19 9.94 -2.90 1.94
CA TRP A 19 10.27 -2.39 0.61
C TRP A 19 10.67 -3.50 -0.39
N SER A 20 11.34 -4.56 0.08
CA SER A 20 11.68 -5.69 -0.79
C SER A 20 10.46 -6.40 -1.36
N GLU A 21 9.39 -6.53 -0.58
CA GLU A 21 8.14 -7.18 -0.99
C GLU A 21 7.41 -6.31 -2.03
N ILE A 22 7.42 -4.98 -1.86
CA ILE A 22 6.87 -4.04 -2.84
C ILE A 22 7.62 -4.11 -4.17
N VAL A 23 8.96 -4.13 -4.13
CA VAL A 23 9.78 -4.24 -5.34
C VAL A 23 9.55 -5.57 -6.06
N GLU A 24 9.39 -6.66 -5.31
CA GLU A 24 9.08 -7.98 -5.88
C GLU A 24 7.70 -8.00 -6.54
N LEU A 25 6.67 -7.47 -5.86
CA LEU A 25 5.33 -7.29 -6.41
C LEU A 25 5.38 -6.52 -7.73
N LEU A 26 6.04 -5.37 -7.76
CA LEU A 26 6.14 -4.54 -8.96
C LEU A 26 6.91 -5.24 -10.09
N ARG A 27 7.95 -6.01 -9.78
CA ARG A 27 8.70 -6.75 -10.80
C ARG A 27 7.86 -7.85 -11.45
N ASN A 28 6.99 -8.49 -10.68
CA ASN A 28 6.12 -9.56 -11.17
C ASN A 28 4.99 -9.00 -12.04
N GLU A 29 4.32 -7.94 -11.59
CA GLU A 29 3.18 -7.34 -12.31
C GLU A 29 3.63 -6.44 -13.48
N TYR A 30 4.78 -5.78 -13.35
CA TYR A 30 5.30 -4.81 -14.33
C TYR A 30 6.75 -5.13 -14.76
N PRO A 31 7.01 -6.30 -15.39
CA PRO A 31 8.37 -6.74 -15.72
C PRO A 31 9.08 -5.85 -16.76
N SER A 32 8.35 -5.04 -17.52
CA SER A 32 8.94 -4.06 -18.45
C SER A 32 9.59 -2.86 -17.75
N TYR A 33 9.21 -2.59 -16.49
CA TYR A 33 9.79 -1.52 -15.70
C TYR A 33 11.15 -1.98 -15.16
N GLN A 34 12.22 -1.32 -15.57
CA GLN A 34 13.58 -1.64 -15.13
C GLN A 34 13.82 -1.15 -13.70
N LEU A 35 13.30 -1.88 -12.71
CA LEU A 35 13.49 -1.55 -11.30
C LEU A 35 14.93 -1.83 -10.87
N GLU A 36 15.57 -0.83 -10.26
CA GLU A 36 16.92 -0.99 -9.74
C GLU A 36 16.97 -2.01 -8.59
N ASN A 37 17.92 -2.94 -8.68
CA ASN A 37 18.21 -3.89 -7.60
C ASN A 37 19.16 -3.31 -6.54
N LYS A 38 19.68 -2.09 -6.75
CA LYS A 38 20.63 -1.45 -5.84
C LYS A 38 19.91 -1.05 -4.56
N ARG A 39 19.99 -1.93 -3.56
CA ARG A 39 19.72 -1.56 -2.17
C ARG A 39 20.86 -0.66 -1.70
N GLY A 40 20.56 0.31 -0.85
CA GLY A 40 21.61 1.08 -0.19
C GLY A 40 22.55 0.15 0.59
N ASN A 41 23.74 0.65 0.95
CA ASN A 41 24.74 -0.14 1.69
C ASN A 41 24.28 -0.61 3.08
N LYS A 42 23.09 -0.21 3.54
CA LYS A 42 22.50 -0.59 4.82
C LYS A 42 21.17 -1.27 4.54
N GLU A 43 20.98 -2.43 5.16
CA GLU A 43 19.68 -3.09 5.21
C GLU A 43 18.72 -2.24 6.05
N GLY A 44 17.51 -2.04 5.54
CA GLY A 44 16.45 -1.33 6.26
C GLY A 44 15.89 -2.20 7.39
N ASP A 45 15.25 -1.56 8.37
CA ASP A 45 14.49 -2.29 9.39
C ASP A 45 13.33 -3.06 8.73
N ASN A 46 13.24 -4.34 9.07
CA ASN A 46 12.17 -5.25 8.63
C ASN A 46 11.48 -5.89 9.84
N SER A 47 11.36 -5.14 10.93
CA SER A 47 10.62 -5.57 12.10
C SER A 47 9.14 -5.74 11.75
N PRO A 48 8.57 -6.97 11.90
CA PRO A 48 7.16 -7.20 11.62
C PRO A 48 6.28 -6.33 12.50
N HIS A 49 5.39 -5.56 11.88
CA HIS A 49 4.42 -4.74 12.59
C HIS A 49 3.11 -4.69 11.81
N SER A 50 2.05 -4.29 12.51
CA SER A 50 0.73 -4.12 11.91
C SER A 50 0.06 -2.87 12.48
N MET A 51 -0.92 -2.36 11.74
CA MET A 51 -1.69 -1.19 12.10
C MET A 51 -3.06 -1.62 12.60
N ASP A 52 -3.44 -1.18 13.80
CA ASP A 52 -4.75 -1.52 14.38
C ASP A 52 -5.85 -0.66 13.76
N THR A 53 -6.58 -1.24 12.80
CA THR A 53 -7.71 -0.61 12.11
C THR A 53 -9.08 -1.02 12.66
N ARG A 54 -9.15 -1.67 13.84
CA ARG A 54 -10.43 -2.15 14.39
C ARG A 54 -11.47 -1.05 14.52
N LYS A 55 -11.06 0.12 15.03
CA LYS A 55 -11.97 1.25 15.28
C LYS A 55 -12.71 1.73 14.02
N ILE A 56 -12.05 1.79 12.86
CA ILE A 56 -12.71 2.22 11.62
C ILE A 56 -13.58 1.10 11.04
N ARG A 57 -13.17 -0.16 11.19
CA ARG A 57 -13.92 -1.33 10.75
C ARG A 57 -15.22 -1.55 11.53
N GLU A 58 -15.18 -1.33 12.85
CA GLU A 58 -16.35 -1.40 13.74
C GLU A 58 -17.42 -0.33 13.39
N LEU A 59 -17.01 0.75 12.72
CA LEU A 59 -17.91 1.77 12.19
C LEU A 59 -18.46 1.46 10.80
N GLY A 60 -18.21 0.26 10.28
CA GLY A 60 -18.75 -0.21 8.99
C GLY A 60 -17.84 0.03 7.79
N PHE A 61 -16.61 0.53 7.99
CA PHE A 61 -15.64 0.64 6.90
C PHE A 61 -15.07 -0.74 6.54
N ALA A 62 -15.55 -1.31 5.43
CA ALA A 62 -15.37 -2.72 5.11
C ALA A 62 -13.95 -3.09 4.67
N SER A 63 -13.32 -2.30 3.79
CA SER A 63 -12.03 -2.66 3.19
C SER A 63 -11.26 -1.44 2.70
N ILE A 64 -9.94 -1.53 2.84
CA ILE A 64 -8.97 -0.69 2.13
C ILE A 64 -8.41 -1.58 1.02
N ASN A 65 -8.16 -1.01 -0.16
CA ASN A 65 -7.60 -1.74 -1.30
C ASN A 65 -6.30 -2.46 -0.90
N SER A 66 -6.07 -3.60 -1.54
CA SER A 66 -4.85 -4.36 -1.35
C SER A 66 -3.63 -3.60 -1.92
N LEU A 67 -2.42 -4.01 -1.52
CA LEU A 67 -1.19 -3.45 -2.09
C LEU A 67 -1.13 -3.64 -3.62
N PRO A 68 -1.39 -4.84 -4.19
CA PRO A 68 -1.42 -5.02 -5.65
C PRO A 68 -2.37 -4.07 -6.36
N GLU A 69 -3.63 -3.99 -5.92
CA GLU A 69 -4.64 -3.11 -6.52
C GLU A 69 -4.23 -1.63 -6.44
N THR A 70 -3.69 -1.21 -5.29
CA THR A 70 -3.27 0.19 -5.09
C THR A 70 -2.13 0.59 -6.02
N PHE A 71 -1.14 -0.29 -6.20
CA PHE A 71 -0.03 -0.03 -7.12
C PHE A 71 -0.47 -0.12 -8.59
N ASP A 72 -1.34 -1.08 -8.92
CA ASP A 72 -1.90 -1.23 -10.27
C ASP A 72 -2.69 0.01 -10.71
N ASP A 73 -3.64 0.46 -9.88
CA ASP A 73 -4.45 1.65 -10.13
C ASP A 73 -3.57 2.91 -10.28
N CYS A 74 -2.52 3.02 -9.48
CA CYS A 74 -1.58 4.14 -9.54
C CYS A 74 -0.80 4.15 -10.86
N ILE A 75 -0.23 3.02 -11.25
CA ILE A 75 0.57 2.90 -12.49
C ILE A 75 -0.31 3.12 -13.71
N ARG A 76 -1.50 2.52 -13.76
CA ARG A 76 -2.47 2.76 -14.83
C ARG A 76 -2.87 4.22 -14.94
N SER A 77 -3.17 4.89 -13.82
CA SER A 77 -3.50 6.32 -13.79
C SER A 77 -2.39 7.19 -14.38
N PHE A 78 -1.13 6.83 -14.13
CA PHE A 78 0.01 7.54 -14.71
C PHE A 78 0.22 7.25 -16.20
N GLN A 79 0.03 6.00 -16.64
CA GLN A 79 0.07 5.62 -18.06
C GLN A 79 -1.03 6.34 -18.86
N GLU A 80 -2.26 6.36 -18.36
CA GLU A 80 -3.41 7.05 -18.97
C GLU A 80 -3.18 8.56 -19.11
N LYS A 81 -2.37 9.15 -18.22
CA LYS A 81 -2.00 10.57 -18.24
C LYS A 81 -0.71 10.87 -19.01
N GLY A 82 -0.02 9.87 -19.55
CA GLY A 82 1.25 10.04 -20.26
C GLY A 82 2.39 10.55 -19.37
N LEU A 83 2.42 10.14 -18.09
CA LEU A 83 3.48 10.52 -17.14
C LEU A 83 4.66 9.52 -17.15
N PHE A 84 4.67 8.58 -18.10
CA PHE A 84 5.68 7.55 -18.31
C PHE A 84 5.98 7.37 -19.80
#